data_AF-A0A853G359-F1
#
_entry.id   AF-A0A853G359-F1
#
_cell.length_a   1.000
_cell.length_b   1.000
_cell.length_c   1.000
_cell.angle_alpha   90.00
_cell.angle_beta   90.00
_cell.angle_gamma   90.00
#
_symmetry.space_group_name_H-M   'P 1'
#
loop_
_entity.id
_entity.type
_entity.pdbx_description
1 polymer ?
#
loop_
_entity_poly.entity_id
_entity_poly.type
_entity_poly.pdbx_seq_one_letter_code
_entity_poly.pdbx_strand_id
1 'polypeptide(L)'
;MKIEVVYALRDRQTLLELEISEGTTLQQAIKMSSILSIYPEIDLFKQKTGIFGKIVKLDTLLREKDRIEIYRPLIADPKVVRKERAAQGKMMRSGKKT
;
A
#
# COMPACT_ATOMS: atom_id res chain seq x y z
N MET A 1 15.27 0.31 -18.93
CA MET A 1 15.60 0.64 -17.53
C MET A 1 15.00 -0.40 -16.59
N LYS A 2 15.73 -0.83 -15.56
CA LYS A 2 15.24 -1.84 -14.60
C LYS A 2 14.49 -1.16 -13.47
N ILE A 3 13.34 -1.72 -13.09
CA ILE A 3 12.54 -1.28 -11.95
C ILE A 3 11.99 -2.47 -11.18
N GLU A 4 11.48 -2.22 -9.98
CA GLU A 4 10.82 -3.21 -9.14
C GLU A 4 9.39 -2.78 -8.84
N VAL A 5 8.45 -3.74 -8.82
CA VAL A 5 7.07 -3.54 -8.35
C VAL A 5 6.81 -4.41 -7.13
N VAL A 6 6.39 -3.79 -6.03
CA VAL A 6 6.19 -4.45 -4.74
C VAL A 6 4.76 -4.29 -4.26
N TYR A 7 4.19 -5.41 -3.82
CA TYR A 7 2.95 -5.45 -3.05
C TYR A 7 3.14 -6.29 -1.78
N ALA A 8 2.93 -5.66 -0.62
CA ALA A 8 3.17 -6.27 0.69
C ALA A 8 1.83 -6.46 1.43
N LEU A 9 1.38 -7.72 1.48
CA LEU A 9 0.31 -8.19 2.35
C LEU A 9 0.87 -8.55 3.74
N ARG A 10 -0.01 -8.89 4.68
CA ARG A 10 0.39 -9.26 6.05
C ARG A 10 1.26 -10.52 6.05
N ASP A 11 0.85 -11.51 5.25
CA ASP A 11 1.42 -12.86 5.30
C ASP A 11 2.25 -13.18 4.04
N ARG A 12 2.32 -12.23 3.09
CA ARG A 12 3.02 -12.40 1.82
C ARG A 12 3.56 -11.07 1.31
N GLN A 13 4.77 -11.11 0.78
CA GLN A 13 5.34 -10.02 -0.01
C GLN A 13 5.62 -10.53 -1.42
N THR A 14 5.23 -9.75 -2.42
CA THR A 14 5.57 -9.98 -3.82
C THR A 14 6.44 -8.84 -4.31
N LEU A 15 7.56 -9.18 -4.94
CA LEU A 15 8.46 -8.27 -5.63
C LEU A 15 8.67 -8.81 -7.04
N LEU A 16 8.43 -7.97 -8.04
CA LEU A 16 8.58 -8.30 -9.45
C LEU A 16 9.57 -7.33 -10.07
N GLU A 17 10.62 -7.86 -10.69
CA GLU A 17 11.59 -7.08 -11.45
C GLU A 17 11.15 -6.97 -12.91
N LEU A 18 11.25 -5.77 -13.48
CA LEU A 18 10.86 -5.51 -14.87
C LEU A 18 11.89 -4.62 -15.57
N GLU A 19 12.06 -4.89 -16.87
CA GLU A 19 12.68 -3.95 -17.79
C GLU A 19 11.60 -3.18 -18.55
N ILE A 20 11.68 -1.85 -18.50
CA ILE A 20 10.73 -0.92 -19.13
C ILE A 20 11.47 0.09 -20.00
N SER A 21 10.76 0.71 -20.93
CA SER A 21 11.28 1.81 -21.74
C SER A 21 11.36 3.11 -20.94
N GLU A 22 12.29 3.99 -21.27
CA GLU A 22 12.34 5.35 -20.71
C GLU A 22 11.03 6.11 -21.02
N GLY A 23 10.59 6.96 -20.10
CA GLY A 23 9.32 7.68 -20.24
C GLY A 23 8.08 6.86 -19.85
N THR A 24 8.25 5.62 -19.40
CA THR A 24 7.14 4.81 -18.86
C THR A 24 6.65 5.40 -17.54
N THR A 25 5.33 5.53 -17.39
CA THR A 25 4.71 6.00 -16.15
C THR A 25 4.57 4.88 -15.12
N LEU A 26 4.43 5.27 -13.85
CA LEU A 26 4.16 4.34 -12.76
C LEU A 26 2.94 3.45 -13.03
N GLN A 27 1.85 4.00 -13.57
CA GLN A 27 0.66 3.23 -13.92
C GLN A 27 0.94 2.17 -15.00
N GLN A 28 1.71 2.53 -16.03
CA GLN A 28 2.06 1.63 -17.11
C GLN A 28 2.91 0.48 -16.59
N ALA A 29 3.93 0.77 -15.78
CA ALA A 29 4.79 -0.26 -15.20
C ALA A 29 4.00 -1.25 -14.31
N ILE A 30 3.04 -0.76 -13.52
CA ILE A 30 2.16 -1.63 -12.71
C ILE A 30 1.30 -2.53 -13.61
N LYS A 31 0.79 -2.02 -14.74
CA LYS A 31 0.03 -2.84 -15.68
C LYS A 31 0.90 -3.89 -16.38
N MET A 32 2.16 -3.55 -16.69
CA MET A 32 3.12 -4.46 -17.32
C MET A 32 3.62 -5.54 -16.37
N SER A 33 3.64 -5.29 -15.06
CA SER A 33 4.19 -6.21 -14.06
C SER A 33 3.37 -7.46 -13.81
N SER A 34 2.17 -7.58 -14.40
CA SER A 34 1.22 -8.66 -14.08
C SER A 34 0.78 -8.70 -12.61
N ILE A 35 1.19 -7.75 -11.76
CA ILE A 35 0.84 -7.70 -10.33
C ILE A 35 -0.68 -7.62 -10.15
N LEU A 36 -1.39 -6.97 -11.07
CA LEU A 36 -2.86 -6.85 -11.07
C LEU A 36 -3.56 -8.18 -11.40
N SER A 37 -2.89 -9.07 -12.14
CA SER A 37 -3.39 -10.42 -12.39
C SER A 37 -3.16 -11.34 -11.19
N ILE A 38 -2.05 -11.14 -10.46
CA ILE A 38 -1.74 -11.89 -9.22
C ILE A 38 -2.66 -11.44 -8.08
N TYR A 39 -3.00 -10.15 -8.03
CA TYR A 39 -3.82 -9.52 -6.99
C TYR A 39 -4.97 -8.71 -7.61
N PRO A 40 -6.08 -9.37 -8.01
CA PRO A 40 -7.25 -8.71 -8.58
C PRO A 40 -7.94 -7.71 -7.65
N GLU A 41 -7.66 -7.78 -6.34
CA GLU A 41 -8.16 -6.84 -5.35
C GLU A 41 -7.51 -5.45 -5.41
N ILE A 42 -6.42 -5.29 -6.17
CA ILE A 42 -5.73 -4.01 -6.31
C ILE A 42 -6.58 -3.04 -7.12
N ASP A 43 -6.94 -1.92 -6.51
CA ASP A 43 -7.59 -0.78 -7.16
C ASP A 43 -6.68 0.45 -7.07
N LEU A 44 -5.98 0.73 -8.17
CA LEU A 44 -5.01 1.83 -8.27
C LEU A 44 -5.62 3.22 -8.08
N PHE A 45 -6.93 3.38 -8.22
CA PHE A 45 -7.60 4.67 -8.01
C PHE A 45 -7.97 4.89 -6.54
N LYS A 46 -8.06 3.82 -5.75
CA LYS A 46 -8.36 3.90 -4.31
C LYS A 46 -7.10 3.78 -3.46
N GLN A 47 -6.14 2.97 -3.91
CA GLN A 47 -4.91 2.72 -3.19
C GLN A 47 -3.87 3.80 -3.47
N LYS A 48 -3.01 4.03 -2.48
CA LYS A 48 -1.84 4.89 -2.66
C LYS A 48 -0.72 4.08 -3.30
N THR A 49 0.03 4.73 -4.17
CA THR A 49 1.27 4.21 -4.74
C THR A 49 2.45 5.07 -4.32
N GLY A 50 3.63 4.48 -4.24
CA GLY A 50 4.85 5.18 -3.88
C GLY A 50 6.08 4.69 -4.63
N ILE A 51 7.14 5.48 -4.54
CA ILE A 51 8.50 5.11 -4.94
C ILE A 51 9.39 5.27 -3.71
N PHE A 52 10.02 4.19 -3.26
CA PHE A 52 10.87 4.16 -2.05
C PHE A 52 10.26 4.91 -0.84
N GLY A 53 9.05 4.52 -0.44
CA GLY A 53 8.35 5.12 0.71
C GLY A 53 7.75 6.52 0.49
N LYS A 54 7.94 7.13 -0.69
CA LYS A 54 7.34 8.43 -1.03
C LYS A 54 6.10 8.23 -1.87
N ILE A 55 4.95 8.73 -1.40
CA ILE A 55 3.69 8.69 -2.16
C ILE A 55 3.84 9.54 -3.43
N VAL A 56 3.52 8.95 -4.58
CA VAL A 56 3.56 9.62 -5.88
C VAL A 56 2.30 9.30 -6.69
N LYS A 57 2.04 10.10 -7.72
CA LYS A 57 0.88 9.92 -8.60
C LYS A 57 1.16 8.85 -9.67
N LEU A 58 0.08 8.30 -10.22
CA LEU A 58 0.11 7.27 -11.27
C LEU A 58 0.77 7.73 -12.59
N ASP A 59 0.76 9.03 -12.88
CA ASP A 59 1.37 9.67 -14.06
C ASP A 59 2.87 9.97 -13.90
N THR A 60 3.45 9.67 -12.73
CA THR A 60 4.87 9.91 -12.46
C THR A 60 5.75 9.09 -13.41
N LEU A 61 6.69 9.74 -14.08
CA LEU A 61 7.71 9.07 -14.89
C LEU A 61 8.71 8.35 -14.01
N LEU A 62 9.00 7.11 -14.37
CA LEU A 62 9.94 6.26 -13.63
C LEU A 62 11.39 6.53 -14.03
N ARG A 63 12.29 6.20 -13.12
CA ARG A 63 13.74 6.22 -13.30
C ARG A 63 14.31 4.82 -13.13
N GLU A 64 15.53 4.64 -13.63
CA GLU A 64 16.32 3.44 -13.41
C GLU A 64 16.41 3.12 -11.89
N LYS A 65 16.13 1.86 -11.55
CA LYS A 65 16.12 1.28 -10.20
C LYS A 65 15.02 1.81 -9.27
N ASP A 66 13.99 2.48 -9.79
CA ASP A 66 12.83 2.82 -8.97
C ASP A 66 12.14 1.56 -8.45
N ARG A 67 11.81 1.57 -7.15
CA ARG A 67 10.95 0.56 -6.53
C ARG A 67 9.58 1.12 -6.28
N ILE A 68 8.62 0.64 -7.07
CA ILE A 68 7.21 0.97 -7.00
C ILE A 68 6.57 0.17 -5.88
N GLU A 69 5.84 0.83 -5.01
CA GLU A 69 5.16 0.25 -3.85
C GLU A 69 3.65 0.49 -3.97
N ILE A 70 2.84 -0.57 -3.91
CA ILE A 70 1.38 -0.48 -3.88
C ILE A 70 0.92 -0.64 -2.43
N TYR A 71 0.32 0.40 -1.85
CA TYR A 71 -0.09 0.40 -0.44
C TYR A 71 -1.50 -0.16 -0.25
N ARG A 72 -1.72 -0.85 0.88
CA ARG A 72 -3.03 -1.36 1.27
C ARG A 72 -3.93 -0.22 1.79
N PRO A 73 -5.26 -0.29 1.55
CA PRO A 73 -6.19 0.62 2.19
C PRO A 73 -6.19 0.42 3.71
N LEU A 74 -6.45 1.49 4.46
CA LEU A 74 -6.61 1.42 5.91
C LEU A 74 -7.94 0.72 6.23
N ILE A 75 -7.89 -0.35 7.02
CA ILE A 75 -9.07 -1.19 7.36
C ILE A 75 -9.95 -0.51 8.42
N ALA A 76 -9.45 0.48 9.14
CA ALA A 76 -10.16 1.10 10.25
C ALA A 76 -10.40 2.59 10.04
N ASP A 77 -11.66 3.01 10.16
CA ASP A 77 -12.01 4.40 10.39
C ASP A 77 -11.42 4.85 11.74
N PRO A 78 -10.46 5.80 11.76
CA PRO A 78 -9.78 6.22 12.97
C PRO A 78 -10.72 6.67 14.09
N LYS A 79 -11.94 7.11 13.76
CA LYS A 79 -12.95 7.53 14.73
C LYS A 79 -13.55 6.37 15.52
N VAL A 80 -13.79 5.24 14.86
CA VAL A 80 -14.40 4.06 15.51
C VAL A 80 -13.40 3.42 16.47
N VAL A 81 -12.16 3.23 16.05
CA VAL A 81 -11.09 2.65 16.90
C VAL A 81 -10.75 3.55 18.09
N ARG A 82 -10.76 4.88 17.93
CA ARG A 82 -10.58 5.81 19.06
C ARG A 82 -11.74 5.70 20.06
N LYS A 83 -12.97 5.58 19.59
CA LYS A 83 -14.17 5.42 20.44
C LYS A 83 -14.13 4.11 21.23
N GLU A 84 -13.75 3.00 20.59
CA GLU A 84 -13.64 1.68 21.22
C GLU A 84 -12.53 1.64 22.28
N ARG A 85 -11.35 2.22 22.00
CA ARG A 85 -10.26 2.31 22.98
C ARG A 85 -10.62 3.15 24.20
N ALA A 86 -11.33 4.26 24.02
CA ALA A 86 -11.82 5.09 25.12
C ALA A 86 -12.86 4.36 25.98
N ALA A 87 -13.71 3.51 25.38
CA ALA A 87 -14.69 2.71 26.10
C ALA A 87 -14.04 1.58 26.92
N GLN A 88 -13.04 0.88 26.37
CA GLN A 88 -12.31 -0.17 27.09
C GLN A 88 -11.51 0.36 28.29
N GLY A 89 -10.93 1.57 28.18
CA GLY A 89 -10.24 2.23 29.29
C GLY A 89 -11.14 2.60 30.48
N LYS A 90 -12.46 2.77 30.27
CA LYS A 90 -13.44 2.99 31.36
C LYS A 90 -13.76 1.70 32.12
N MET A 91 -13.82 0.55 31.43
CA MET A 91 -14.21 -0.73 32.04
C MET A 91 -13.15 -1.27 33.00
N MET A 92 -11.87 -0.92 32.80
CA MET A 92 -10.77 -1.32 33.69
C MET A 92 -10.70 -0.53 35.00
N ARG A 93 -11.42 0.59 35.15
CA ARG A 93 -11.42 1.41 36.37
C ARG A 93 -12.57 1.12 37.34
N SER A 94 -13.56 0.33 36.95
CA SER A 94 -14.75 0.05 37.78
C SER A 94 -14.65 -1.24 38.62
N GLY A 95 -13.50 -1.91 38.64
CA GLY A 95 -13.29 -3.18 39.36
C GLY A 95 -12.25 -3.11 40.47
N LYS A 96 -12.32 -2.13 41.39
CA LYS A 96 -11.62 -2.21 42.69
C LYS A 96 -12.32 -1.35 43.74
N LYS A 97 -13.41 -1.89 44.31
CA LYS A 97 -13.85 -1.57 45.67
C LYS A 97 -13.88 -2.88 46.43
N THR A 98 -12.88 -3.07 47.28
CA THR A 98 -12.88 -3.98 48.42
C THR A 98 -12.04 -3.31 49.48
#